data_AF-A0A6A5VRP5-F1
#
_entry.id   AF-A0A6A5VRP5-F1
#
_cell.length_a   1.000
_cell.length_b   1.000
_cell.length_c   1.000
_cell.angle_alpha   90.00
_cell.angle_beta   90.00
_cell.angle_gamma   90.00
#
_symmetry.space_group_name_H-M   'P 1'
#
loop_
_entity.id
_entity.type
_entity.pdbx_description
1 polymer ?
#
loop_
_entity_poly.entity_id
_entity_poly.type
_entity_poly.pdbx_seq_one_letter_code
_entity_poly.pdbx_strand_id
1 'polypeptide(L)'
;KAWKKENNYTGQPYDILANKAMVFIKLCQRLIIYKASYASIFPNILKGRAHMFYLYNISLGRTWKLLYEQLSNYFNTNVNHN
;
A
#
# COMPACT_ATOMS: atom_id res chain seq x y z
N LYS A 1 -10.06 -9.82 -14.25
CA LYS A 1 -9.92 -8.85 -13.13
C LYS A 1 -8.66 -8.02 -13.36
N ALA A 2 -8.73 -6.69 -13.28
CA ALA A 2 -7.61 -5.80 -13.61
C ALA A 2 -6.44 -5.84 -12.57
N TRP A 3 -6.69 -6.39 -11.38
CA TRP A 3 -5.72 -6.58 -10.31
C TRP A 3 -5.39 -8.07 -10.12
N LYS A 4 -4.09 -8.40 -9.94
CA LYS A 4 -3.60 -9.75 -9.63
C LYS A 4 -3.33 -9.86 -8.13
N LYS A 5 -3.67 -11.00 -7.52
CA LYS A 5 -3.50 -11.21 -6.07
C LYS A 5 -2.03 -11.20 -5.64
N GLU A 6 -1.09 -11.60 -6.53
CA GLU A 6 0.36 -11.50 -6.25
C GLU A 6 0.85 -10.06 -6.04
N ASN A 7 0.07 -9.06 -6.47
CA ASN A 7 0.41 -7.65 -6.27
C ASN A 7 -0.03 -7.12 -4.90
N ASN A 8 -0.70 -7.93 -4.08
CA ASN A 8 -1.04 -7.52 -2.73
C ASN A 8 0.23 -7.28 -1.92
N TYR A 9 0.16 -6.28 -1.04
CA TYR A 9 1.23 -5.95 -0.12
C TYR A 9 0.95 -6.58 1.24
N THR A 10 1.81 -7.51 1.64
CA THR A 10 1.71 -8.31 2.86
C THR A 10 2.41 -7.67 4.06
N GLY A 11 3.38 -6.79 3.78
CA GLY A 11 4.29 -6.25 4.78
C GLY A 11 5.22 -7.29 5.36
N GLN A 12 5.47 -8.41 4.66
CA GLN A 12 6.54 -9.37 5.01
C GLN A 12 7.91 -8.85 4.56
N PRO A 13 9.02 -9.38 5.10
CA PRO A 13 10.33 -9.07 4.57
C PRO A 13 10.44 -9.36 3.08
N TYR A 14 11.20 -8.54 2.36
CA TYR A 14 11.37 -8.59 0.90
C TYR A 14 10.12 -8.30 0.06
N ASP A 15 8.93 -8.14 0.66
CA ASP A 15 7.77 -7.59 -0.02
C ASP A 15 7.90 -6.07 -0.05
N ILE A 16 8.36 -5.52 -1.17
CA ILE A 16 8.75 -4.11 -1.25
C ILE A 16 7.53 -3.21 -1.51
N LEU A 17 7.20 -2.35 -0.53
CA LEU A 17 6.06 -1.43 -0.61
C LEU A 17 6.09 -0.54 -1.86
N ALA A 18 7.25 0.01 -2.20
CA ALA A 18 7.42 0.90 -3.35
C ALA A 18 7.02 0.23 -4.67
N ASN A 19 7.39 -1.05 -4.85
CA ASN A 19 7.04 -1.83 -6.04
C ASN A 19 5.54 -2.04 -6.14
N LYS A 20 4.88 -2.42 -5.03
CA LYS A 20 3.43 -2.61 -4.99
C LYS A 20 2.67 -1.30 -5.22
N ALA A 21 3.14 -0.20 -4.63
CA ALA A 21 2.58 1.13 -4.81
C ALA A 21 2.69 1.61 -6.26
N MET A 22 3.82 1.38 -6.93
CA MET A 22 3.98 1.69 -8.35
C MET A 22 2.97 0.93 -9.23
N VAL A 23 2.82 -0.38 -9.02
CA VAL A 23 1.86 -1.20 -9.78
C VAL A 23 0.43 -0.73 -9.56
N PHE A 24 0.08 -0.40 -8.31
CA PHE A 24 -1.21 0.17 -7.94
C PHE A 24 -1.47 1.51 -8.65
N ILE A 25 -0.53 2.46 -8.59
CA ILE A 25 -0.68 3.79 -9.20
C ILE A 25 -0.87 3.66 -10.72
N LYS A 26 -0.07 2.82 -11.38
CA LYS A 26 -0.21 2.58 -12.83
C LYS A 26 -1.59 2.04 -13.18
N LEU A 27 -2.14 1.14 -12.38
CA LEU A 27 -3.50 0.65 -12.58
C LEU A 27 -4.54 1.75 -12.36
N CYS A 28 -4.42 2.54 -11.29
CA CYS A 28 -5.32 3.65 -11.03
C CYS A 28 -5.32 4.67 -12.16
N GLN A 29 -4.15 5.02 -12.70
CA GLN A 29 -4.02 5.92 -13.86
C GLN A 29 -4.73 5.34 -15.10
N ARG A 30 -4.53 4.05 -15.41
CA ARG A 30 -5.22 3.37 -16.51
C ARG A 30 -6.74 3.38 -16.36
N LEU A 31 -7.24 3.37 -15.12
CA LEU A 31 -8.66 3.40 -14.79
C LEU A 31 -9.22 4.81 -14.55
N ILE A 32 -8.42 5.86 -14.78
CA ILE A 32 -8.82 7.27 -14.56
C ILE A 32 -9.26 7.51 -13.11
N ILE A 33 -8.65 6.79 -12.17
CA ILE A 33 -8.86 6.99 -10.73
C ILE A 33 -7.96 8.14 -10.28
N TYR A 34 -8.57 9.16 -9.68
CA TYR A 34 -7.85 10.33 -9.19
C TYR A 34 -7.06 10.02 -7.91
N LYS A 35 -5.92 10.71 -7.75
CA LYS A 35 -5.02 10.57 -6.59
C LYS A 35 -5.72 10.76 -5.25
N ALA A 36 -6.75 11.62 -5.20
CA ALA A 36 -7.57 11.84 -4.00
C ALA A 36 -8.22 10.55 -3.48
N SER A 37 -8.56 9.61 -4.37
CA SER A 37 -9.19 8.33 -4.02
C SER A 37 -8.19 7.24 -3.61
N TYR A 38 -6.88 7.44 -3.81
CA TYR A 38 -5.89 6.38 -3.61
C TYR A 38 -5.87 5.88 -2.17
N ALA A 39 -5.98 6.79 -1.20
CA ALA A 39 -5.99 6.42 0.22
C ALA A 39 -7.17 5.53 0.61
N SER A 40 -8.32 5.68 -0.07
CA SER A 40 -9.51 4.86 0.18
C SER A 40 -9.43 3.49 -0.51
N ILE A 41 -8.66 3.38 -1.60
CA ILE A 41 -8.63 2.16 -2.43
C ILE A 41 -7.44 1.28 -2.07
N PHE A 42 -6.28 1.86 -1.78
CA PHE A 42 -5.06 1.13 -1.48
C PHE A 42 -5.18 0.12 -0.33
N PRO A 43 -5.97 0.36 0.74
CA PRO A 43 -6.19 -0.63 1.80
C PRO A 43 -6.69 -1.99 1.29
N ASN A 44 -7.42 -2.03 0.16
CA ASN A 44 -7.93 -3.27 -0.42
C ASN A 44 -6.83 -4.21 -0.93
N ILE A 45 -5.63 -3.68 -1.19
CA ILE A 45 -4.49 -4.49 -1.63
C ILE A 45 -3.60 -4.93 -0.46
N LEU A 46 -3.88 -4.48 0.76
CA LEU A 46 -3.14 -4.88 1.94
C LEU A 46 -3.56 -6.29 2.38
N LYS A 47 -2.57 -7.07 2.83
CA LYS A 47 -2.74 -8.41 3.40
C LYS A 47 -1.80 -8.59 4.60
N GLY A 48 -2.02 -9.67 5.34
CA GLY A 48 -1.15 -10.06 6.46
C GLY A 48 -0.89 -8.91 7.44
N ARG A 49 0.38 -8.70 7.75
CA ARG A 49 0.82 -7.69 8.73
C ARG A 49 0.50 -6.26 8.29
N ALA A 50 0.59 -5.97 6.98
CA ALA A 50 0.27 -4.65 6.47
C ALA A 50 -1.21 -4.29 6.67
N HIS A 51 -2.12 -5.24 6.46
CA HIS A 51 -3.54 -5.02 6.70
C HIS A 51 -3.84 -4.83 8.19
N MET A 52 -3.25 -5.66 9.06
CA MET A 52 -3.40 -5.52 10.51
C MET A 52 -2.88 -4.16 10.98
N PHE A 53 -1.69 -3.75 10.52
CA PHE A 53 -1.15 -2.43 10.85
C PHE A 53 -2.09 -1.30 10.44
N TYR A 54 -2.64 -1.34 9.22
CA TYR A 54 -3.60 -0.34 8.74
C TYR A 54 -4.83 -0.25 9.65
N LEU A 55 -5.44 -1.38 10.00
CA LEU A 55 -6.65 -1.41 10.82
C LEU A 55 -6.44 -0.82 12.22
N TYR A 56 -5.28 -1.05 12.84
CA TYR A 56 -5.02 -0.61 14.21
C TYR A 56 -4.36 0.77 14.32
N ASN A 57 -3.67 1.25 13.28
CA ASN A 57 -2.81 2.43 13.39
C ASN A 57 -3.16 3.56 12.42
N ILE A 58 -4.00 3.31 11.41
CA ILE A 58 -4.32 4.29 10.37
C ILE A 58 -5.79 4.67 10.47
N SER A 59 -6.04 5.92 10.86
CA SER A 59 -7.37 6.52 10.88
C SER A 59 -7.91 6.81 9.48
N LEU A 60 -9.24 6.84 9.35
CA LEU A 60 -9.94 7.21 8.12
C LEU A 60 -9.64 8.66 7.71
N GLY A 61 -9.82 8.98 6.42
CA GLY A 61 -9.69 10.34 5.89
C GLY A 61 -8.24 10.82 5.64
N ARG A 62 -7.25 9.93 5.75
CA ARG A 62 -5.84 10.23 5.43
C ARG A 62 -5.64 10.50 3.94
N THR A 63 -4.68 11.34 3.61
CA THR A 63 -4.20 11.50 2.24
C THR A 63 -3.34 10.31 1.83
N TRP A 64 -3.21 10.10 0.51
CA TRP A 64 -2.35 9.05 -0.04
C TRP A 64 -0.90 9.14 0.48
N LYS A 65 -0.36 10.36 0.53
CA LYS A 65 1.01 10.61 0.99
C LYS A 65 1.22 10.13 2.42
N LEU A 66 0.34 10.53 3.33
CA LEU A 66 0.45 10.17 4.75
C LEU A 66 0.27 8.66 4.96
N LEU A 67 -0.68 8.04 4.27
CA LEU A 67 -0.87 6.58 4.33
C LEU A 67 0.38 5.83 3.89
N TYR A 68 0.97 6.24 2.76
CA TYR A 68 2.19 5.63 2.24
C TYR A 68 3.38 5.82 3.19
N GLU A 69 3.57 7.03 3.72
CA GLU A 69 4.66 7.33 4.67
C GLU A 69 4.54 6.50 5.95
N GLN A 70 3.33 6.36 6.52
CA GLN A 70 3.13 5.55 7.72
C GLN A 70 3.45 4.07 7.47
N LEU A 71 3.02 3.51 6.34
CA LEU A 71 3.38 2.14 5.96
C LEU A 71 4.88 1.99 5.72
N SER A 72 5.50 2.94 5.02
CA SER A 72 6.94 2.94 4.75
C SER A 72 7.74 3.00 6.05
N ASN A 73 7.40 3.90 6.97
CA ASN A 73 8.14 4.06 8.23
C ASN A 73 8.07 2.81 9.11
N TYR A 74 6.94 2.10 9.10
CA TYR A 74 6.78 0.89 9.91
C TYR A 74 7.44 -0.34 9.26
N PHE A 75 7.31 -0.49 7.95
CA PHE A 75 7.76 -1.71 7.26
C PHE A 75 9.13 -1.58 6.58
N ASN A 76 9.55 -0.42 6.08
CA ASN A 76 10.91 -0.25 5.53
C ASN A 76 11.91 0.06 6.65
N THR A 77 12.21 -0.95 7.47
CA THR A 77 13.33 -0.93 8.41
C THR A 77 14.52 -1.68 7.80
N ASN A 78 15.73 -1.48 8.34
CA ASN A 78 17.00 -2.01 7.80
C ASN A 78 17.03 -3.53 7.50
N VAL A 79 16.11 -4.32 8.06
CA VAL A 79 15.97 -5.76 7.80
C VAL A 79 15.45 -6.05 6.38
N ASN A 80 14.85 -5.07 5.70
CA ASN A 80 14.21 -5.25 4.38
C ASN A 80 15.06 -4.77 3.19
N HIS A 81 16.32 -4.39 3.43
CA HIS A 81 17.21 -3.78 2.43
C HIS A 81 18.49 -4.59 2.14
N ASN A 82 18.59 -5.86 2.53
CA ASN A 82 19.71 -6.73 2.15
C ASN A 82 19.46 -7.45 0.82
#